data_AF-A0A940MLY0-F1
#
_entry.id   AF-A0A940MLY0-F1
#
_cell.length_a   1.000
_cell.length_b   1.000
_cell.length_c   1.000
_cell.angle_alpha   90.00
_cell.angle_beta   90.00
_cell.angle_gamma   90.00
#
_symmetry.space_group_name_H-M   'P 1'
#
loop_
_entity.id
_entity.type
_entity.pdbx_description
1 polymer ?
#
loop_
_entity_poly.entity_id
_entity_poly.type
_entity_poly.pdbx_seq_one_letter_code
_entity_poly.pdbx_strand_id
1 'polypeptide(L)'
;MILGRFAALLRLVTGFAALSLLASCIFALDEEEALRVDLKRLVYLAQTRSFTSRSTCTAAIFDLASDQVRSQGMRIVSDVRSGLRLVKEGRVVAFDVPGLTPNMVSEQVMSMNLYAGLGLISSFVGPSKDCMDDQFQVDVYYALMTPDSLTIYDPERNALLLLHRPKRLLFYLRGDV
;
A
#
# COMPACT_ATOMS: atom_id res chain seq x y z
N MET A 1 47.68 30.07 -25.36
CA MET A 1 46.72 29.10 -25.91
C MET A 1 46.42 27.91 -24.95
N ILE A 2 46.66 28.06 -23.63
CA ILE A 2 46.52 26.95 -22.64
C ILE A 2 45.42 27.26 -21.60
N LEU A 3 45.12 28.54 -21.33
CA LEU A 3 44.11 28.96 -20.33
C LEU A 3 42.65 28.68 -20.73
N GLY A 4 42.34 28.63 -22.04
CA GLY A 4 40.96 28.43 -22.52
C GLY A 4 40.44 26.99 -22.45
N ARG A 5 41.35 26.00 -22.35
CA ARG A 5 40.97 24.57 -22.32
C ARG A 5 40.57 24.10 -20.91
N PHE A 6 41.07 24.77 -19.86
CA PHE A 6 40.72 24.46 -18.47
C PHE A 6 39.32 24.93 -18.07
N ALA A 7 38.87 26.09 -18.57
CA ALA A 7 37.54 26.62 -18.29
C ALA A 7 36.41 25.81 -18.96
N ALA A 8 36.68 25.20 -20.12
CA ALA A 8 35.73 24.32 -20.81
C ALA A 8 35.59 22.96 -20.11
N LEU A 9 36.69 22.41 -19.59
CA LEU A 9 36.66 21.14 -18.83
C LEU A 9 35.90 21.29 -17.50
N LEU A 10 36.04 22.43 -16.81
CA LEU A 10 35.42 22.64 -15.50
C LEU A 10 33.88 22.79 -15.57
N ARG A 11 33.34 23.26 -16.71
CA ARG A 11 31.90 23.37 -16.97
C ARG A 11 31.24 22.04 -17.37
N LEU A 12 31.99 21.12 -17.95
CA LEU A 12 31.50 19.79 -18.32
C LEU A 12 31.39 18.84 -17.11
N VAL A 13 32.30 18.99 -16.13
CA VAL A 13 32.29 18.17 -14.90
C VAL A 13 31.15 18.57 -13.94
N THR A 14 30.75 19.84 -13.91
CA THR A 14 29.64 20.32 -13.07
C THR A 14 28.26 19.95 -13.60
N GLY A 15 28.11 19.67 -14.91
CA GLY A 15 26.85 19.20 -15.49
C GLY A 15 26.53 17.73 -15.20
N PHE A 16 27.55 16.88 -15.04
CA PHE A 16 27.36 15.44 -14.88
C PHE A 16 27.06 15.00 -13.43
N ALA A 17 27.53 15.77 -12.44
CA ALA A 17 27.25 15.50 -11.03
C ALA A 17 25.79 15.81 -10.63
N ALA A 18 25.13 16.74 -11.33
CA ALA A 18 23.72 17.05 -11.11
C ALA A 18 22.78 15.96 -11.68
N LEU A 19 23.20 15.23 -12.71
CA LEU A 19 22.39 14.17 -13.33
C LEU A 19 22.42 12.84 -12.57
N SER A 20 23.47 12.60 -11.78
CA SER A 20 23.64 11.33 -11.04
C SER A 20 22.81 11.25 -9.76
N LEU A 21 22.35 12.39 -9.22
CA LEU A 21 21.50 12.45 -8.03
C LEU A 21 20.00 12.23 -8.33
N LEU A 22 19.59 12.28 -9.60
CA LEU A 22 18.21 12.02 -10.02
C LEU A 22 17.95 10.55 -10.40
N ALA A 23 19.00 9.73 -10.53
CA ALA A 23 18.86 8.33 -10.96
C ALA A 23 18.46 7.38 -9.82
N SER A 24 18.61 7.79 -8.56
CA SER A 24 18.29 6.97 -7.38
C SER A 24 16.82 7.02 -6.93
N CYS A 25 15.99 7.86 -7.56
CA CYS A 25 14.54 7.97 -7.25
C CYS A 25 13.63 7.22 -8.24
N ILE A 26 14.17 6.49 -9.22
CA ILE A 26 13.39 5.99 -10.37
C ILE A 26 12.82 4.57 -10.14
N PHE A 27 13.15 3.90 -9.04
CA PHE A 27 12.79 2.50 -8.82
C PHE A 27 11.95 2.25 -7.56
N ALA A 28 11.16 3.23 -7.11
CA ALA A 28 10.14 3.01 -6.09
C ALA A 28 8.77 2.82 -6.77
N LEU A 29 8.01 1.82 -6.32
CA LEU A 29 6.66 1.56 -6.81
C LEU A 29 5.68 2.67 -6.37
N ASP A 30 5.90 3.23 -5.18
CA ASP A 30 5.15 4.36 -4.65
C ASP A 30 6.07 5.38 -3.98
N GLU A 31 5.73 6.66 -4.11
CA GLU A 31 6.29 7.75 -3.30
C GLU A 31 5.39 7.99 -2.07
N GLU A 32 6.00 8.18 -0.90
CA GLU A 32 5.26 8.28 0.36
C GLU A 32 4.26 9.44 0.36
N GLU A 33 4.67 10.63 -0.06
CA GLU A 33 3.83 11.83 -0.07
C GLU A 33 2.61 11.65 -0.97
N ALA A 34 2.82 11.08 -2.17
CA ALA A 34 1.74 10.80 -3.12
C ALA A 34 0.77 9.76 -2.54
N LEU A 35 1.29 8.66 -1.98
CA LEU A 35 0.47 7.63 -1.34
C LEU A 35 -0.34 8.21 -0.18
N ARG A 36 0.26 9.04 0.67
CA ARG A 36 -0.43 9.69 1.80
C ARG A 36 -1.58 10.58 1.33
N VAL A 37 -1.43 11.31 0.23
CA VAL A 37 -2.50 12.12 -0.37
C VAL A 37 -3.67 11.22 -0.80
N ASP A 38 -3.38 10.07 -1.41
CA ASP A 38 -4.39 9.13 -1.84
C ASP A 38 -5.12 8.48 -0.66
N LEU A 39 -4.37 8.00 0.32
CA LEU A 39 -4.90 7.35 1.52
C LEU A 39 -5.79 8.29 2.35
N LYS A 40 -5.51 9.59 2.37
CA LYS A 40 -6.35 10.58 3.08
C LYS A 40 -7.78 10.68 2.53
N ARG A 41 -8.02 10.26 1.29
CA ARG A 41 -9.38 10.17 0.73
C ARG A 41 -10.14 8.96 1.28
N LEU A 42 -9.43 7.94 1.73
CA LEU A 42 -9.97 6.65 2.19
C LEU A 42 -10.11 6.61 3.71
N VAL A 43 -9.16 7.18 4.45
CA VAL A 43 -9.09 7.08 5.92
C VAL A 43 -8.69 8.42 6.56
N TYR A 44 -8.79 8.50 7.88
CA TYR A 44 -8.29 9.62 8.67
C TYR A 44 -6.81 9.41 9.00
N LEU A 45 -5.94 9.55 8.00
CA LEU A 45 -4.50 9.33 8.12
C LEU A 45 -3.81 10.38 9.02
N ALA A 46 -2.90 9.94 9.88
CA ALA A 46 -2.03 10.79 10.71
C ALA A 46 -0.55 10.67 10.27
N GLN A 47 0.34 10.25 11.16
CA GLN A 47 1.78 10.14 10.92
C GLN A 47 2.16 8.80 10.28
N THR A 48 3.28 8.79 9.54
CA THR A 48 3.90 7.56 9.04
C THR A 48 4.75 6.96 10.15
N ARG A 49 4.61 5.67 10.40
CA ARG A 49 5.47 4.91 11.32
C ARG A 49 6.60 4.20 10.60
N SER A 50 6.29 3.61 9.45
CA SER A 50 7.23 2.90 8.60
C SER A 50 6.77 3.01 7.16
N PHE A 51 7.72 3.19 6.24
CA PHE A 51 7.47 3.22 4.82
C PHE A 51 8.67 2.62 4.09
N THR A 52 8.42 1.56 3.33
CA THR A 52 9.40 0.93 2.46
C THR A 52 8.77 0.76 1.09
N SER A 53 9.41 1.30 0.06
CA SER A 53 9.04 1.05 -1.34
C SER A 53 10.27 0.65 -2.15
N ARG A 54 10.06 -0.31 -3.04
CA ARG A 54 11.02 -0.86 -4.00
C ARG A 54 10.34 -0.94 -5.36
N SER A 55 11.04 -1.44 -6.38
CA SER A 55 10.51 -1.47 -7.74
C SER A 55 9.26 -2.35 -7.92
N THR A 56 9.09 -3.36 -7.07
CA THR A 56 8.03 -4.37 -7.15
C THR A 56 7.09 -4.38 -5.95
N CYS A 57 7.35 -3.56 -4.93
CA CYS A 57 6.55 -3.57 -3.71
C CYS A 57 6.52 -2.23 -2.97
N THR A 58 5.47 -2.05 -2.18
CA THR A 58 5.38 -1.02 -1.14
C THR A 58 4.73 -1.63 0.10
N ALA A 59 5.34 -1.40 1.26
CA ALA A 59 4.77 -1.74 2.56
C ALA A 59 4.92 -0.55 3.51
N ALA A 60 3.83 -0.15 4.16
CA ALA A 60 3.83 0.99 5.06
C ALA A 60 2.88 0.80 6.25
N ILE A 61 3.22 1.45 7.36
CA ILE A 61 2.39 1.55 8.56
C ILE A 61 2.14 3.02 8.84
N PHE A 62 0.88 3.37 9.02
CA PHE A 62 0.47 4.72 9.40
C PHE A 62 -0.34 4.70 10.69
N ASP A 63 -0.20 5.72 11.50
CA ASP A 63 -1.17 6.03 12.54
C ASP A 63 -2.43 6.65 11.92
N LEU A 64 -3.56 6.43 12.57
CA LEU A 64 -4.84 7.01 12.21
C LEU A 64 -5.33 7.97 13.29
N ALA A 65 -5.84 9.13 12.85
CA ALA A 65 -6.53 10.07 13.71
C ALA A 65 -7.91 9.55 14.16
N SER A 66 -8.53 8.65 13.38
CA SER A 66 -9.79 7.97 13.68
C SER A 66 -9.76 6.54 13.15
N ASP A 67 -10.42 5.62 13.85
CA ASP A 67 -10.61 4.21 13.47
C ASP A 67 -11.69 4.00 12.39
N GLN A 68 -12.30 5.09 11.89
CA GLN A 68 -13.33 5.06 10.87
C GLN A 68 -12.73 5.19 9.46
N VAL A 69 -13.44 4.62 8.48
CA VAL A 69 -13.16 4.84 7.06
C VAL A 69 -14.02 5.98 6.50
N ARG A 70 -13.63 6.54 5.36
CA ARG A 70 -14.37 7.59 4.66
C ARG A 70 -15.23 6.98 3.56
N SER A 71 -16.55 7.05 3.73
CA SER A 71 -17.54 6.55 2.76
C SER A 71 -17.53 7.26 1.40
N GLN A 72 -16.91 8.44 1.31
CA GLN A 72 -16.78 9.19 0.05
C GLN A 72 -15.74 8.57 -0.90
N GLY A 73 -14.67 7.98 -0.36
CA GLY A 73 -13.55 7.44 -1.15
C GLY A 73 -13.68 5.95 -1.48
N MET A 74 -14.60 5.23 -0.84
CA MET A 74 -14.76 3.78 -1.03
C MET A 74 -16.20 3.33 -0.75
N ARG A 75 -16.51 2.10 -1.16
CA ARG A 75 -17.76 1.44 -0.74
C ARG A 75 -17.52 0.60 0.50
N ILE A 76 -18.34 0.80 1.53
CA ILE A 76 -18.34 -0.03 2.74
C ILE A 76 -19.41 -1.10 2.55
N VAL A 77 -19.05 -2.36 2.76
CA VAL A 77 -19.96 -3.50 2.62
C VAL A 77 -19.93 -4.37 3.86
N SER A 78 -21.08 -4.94 4.20
CA SER A 78 -21.25 -5.89 5.31
C SER A 78 -21.42 -7.34 4.83
N ASP A 79 -21.11 -7.61 3.56
CA ASP A 79 -21.19 -8.93 2.92
C ASP A 79 -20.08 -9.09 1.88
N VAL A 80 -19.40 -10.24 1.91
CA VAL A 80 -18.26 -10.54 1.03
C VAL A 80 -18.69 -10.62 -0.43
N ARG A 81 -19.85 -11.21 -0.73
CA ARG A 81 -20.32 -11.38 -2.12
C ARG A 81 -20.59 -10.02 -2.78
N SER A 82 -21.22 -9.11 -2.06
CA SER A 82 -21.49 -7.74 -2.50
C SER A 82 -20.19 -6.96 -2.72
N GLY A 83 -19.22 -7.11 -1.82
CA GLY A 83 -17.90 -6.53 -1.98
C GLY A 83 -17.17 -7.06 -3.21
N LEU A 84 -17.17 -8.37 -3.42
CA LEU A 84 -16.54 -9.00 -4.57
C LEU A 84 -17.11 -8.51 -5.91
N ARG A 85 -18.42 -8.26 -5.99
CA ARG A 85 -19.02 -7.65 -7.19
C ARG A 85 -18.43 -6.26 -7.46
N LEU A 86 -18.31 -5.43 -6.43
CA LEU A 86 -17.74 -4.07 -6.55
C LEU A 86 -16.24 -4.11 -6.89
N VAL A 87 -15.49 -5.07 -6.34
CA VAL A 87 -14.08 -5.29 -6.69
C VAL A 87 -13.93 -5.62 -8.17
N LYS A 88 -14.81 -6.46 -8.73
CA LYS A 88 -14.82 -6.76 -10.18
C LYS A 88 -15.17 -5.54 -11.05
N GLU A 89 -15.86 -4.56 -10.49
CA GLU A 89 -16.17 -3.27 -11.12
C GLU A 89 -15.01 -2.26 -10.95
N GLY A 90 -13.85 -2.66 -10.43
CA GLY A 90 -12.68 -1.80 -10.23
C GLY A 90 -12.82 -0.84 -9.05
N ARG A 91 -13.78 -1.06 -8.14
CA ARG A 91 -14.05 -0.14 -7.04
C ARG A 91 -13.21 -0.49 -5.81
N VAL A 92 -12.77 0.54 -5.09
CA VAL A 92 -12.19 0.39 -3.74
C VAL A 92 -13.29 -0.01 -2.75
N VAL A 93 -13.07 -1.08 -2.00
CA VAL A 93 -14.05 -1.68 -1.09
C VAL A 93 -13.48 -1.89 0.31
N ALA A 94 -14.19 -1.41 1.33
CA ALA A 94 -14.02 -1.79 2.73
C ALA A 94 -14.99 -2.94 3.09
N PHE A 95 -14.45 -4.06 3.53
CA PHE A 95 -15.21 -5.21 4.03
C PHE A 95 -15.39 -5.10 5.55
N ASP A 96 -16.48 -4.47 5.97
CA ASP A 96 -16.90 -4.34 7.38
C ASP A 96 -17.95 -5.41 7.69
N VAL A 97 -17.52 -6.67 7.59
CA VAL A 97 -18.41 -7.83 7.73
C VAL A 97 -18.40 -8.29 9.20
N PRO A 98 -19.52 -8.20 9.93
CA PRO A 98 -19.56 -8.52 11.34
C PRO A 98 -19.05 -9.93 11.64
N GLY A 99 -18.12 -10.03 12.58
CA GLY A 99 -17.57 -11.30 13.06
C GLY A 99 -16.50 -11.93 12.15
N LEU A 100 -16.16 -11.33 11.01
CA LEU A 100 -15.07 -11.81 10.16
C LEU A 100 -13.77 -11.05 10.43
N THR A 101 -12.66 -11.78 10.42
CA THR A 101 -11.32 -11.21 10.38
C THR A 101 -10.93 -10.94 8.92
N PRO A 102 -9.92 -10.09 8.67
CA PRO A 102 -9.37 -9.93 7.33
C PRO A 102 -8.95 -11.24 6.66
N ASN A 103 -8.39 -12.19 7.41
CA ASN A 103 -8.05 -13.51 6.90
C ASN A 103 -9.30 -14.28 6.42
N MET A 104 -10.37 -14.30 7.22
CA MET A 104 -11.62 -14.94 6.82
C MET A 104 -12.27 -14.28 5.59
N VAL A 105 -12.16 -12.95 5.46
CA VAL A 105 -12.61 -12.25 4.24
C VAL A 105 -11.80 -12.72 3.04
N SER A 106 -10.47 -12.78 3.14
CA SER A 106 -9.58 -13.29 2.08
C SER A 106 -9.95 -14.72 1.64
N GLU A 107 -10.12 -15.63 2.60
CA GLU A 107 -10.50 -17.03 2.34
C GLU A 107 -11.86 -17.16 1.63
N GLN A 108 -12.83 -16.34 2.02
CA GLN A 108 -14.14 -16.31 1.37
C GLN A 108 -14.08 -15.73 -0.05
N VAL A 109 -13.35 -14.63 -0.25
CA VAL A 109 -13.11 -14.06 -1.59
C VAL A 109 -12.47 -15.11 -2.49
N MET A 110 -11.43 -15.80 -1.99
CA MET A 110 -10.73 -16.86 -2.72
C MET A 110 -11.65 -18.01 -3.11
N SER A 111 -12.51 -18.44 -2.18
CA SER A 111 -13.48 -19.52 -2.42
C SER A 111 -14.56 -19.14 -3.45
N MET A 112 -14.94 -17.87 -3.52
CA MET A 112 -15.95 -17.38 -4.47
C MET A 112 -15.36 -17.02 -5.84
N ASN A 113 -14.11 -16.56 -5.89
CA ASN A 113 -13.44 -16.17 -7.12
C ASN A 113 -11.91 -16.24 -6.96
N LEU A 114 -11.31 -17.28 -7.53
CA LEU A 114 -9.87 -17.52 -7.49
C LEU A 114 -9.05 -16.31 -7.98
N TYR A 115 -9.43 -15.67 -9.09
CA TYR A 115 -8.66 -14.55 -9.66
C TYR A 115 -8.62 -13.33 -8.73
N ALA A 116 -9.79 -12.90 -8.22
CA ALA A 116 -9.87 -11.80 -7.26
C ALA A 116 -9.19 -12.15 -5.92
N GLY A 117 -9.31 -13.41 -5.48
CA GLY A 117 -8.62 -13.91 -4.30
C GLY A 117 -7.11 -13.89 -4.48
N LEU A 118 -6.60 -14.25 -5.64
CA LEU A 118 -5.16 -14.20 -5.95
C LEU A 118 -4.64 -12.76 -5.95
N GLY A 119 -5.38 -11.79 -6.47
CA GLY A 119 -5.01 -10.37 -6.36
C GLY A 119 -4.87 -9.92 -4.91
N LEU A 120 -5.90 -10.18 -4.08
CA LEU A 120 -5.88 -9.84 -2.65
C LEU A 120 -4.74 -10.54 -1.91
N ILE A 121 -4.54 -11.85 -2.15
CA ILE A 121 -3.44 -12.61 -1.54
C ILE A 121 -2.09 -12.08 -2.02
N SER A 122 -1.89 -11.81 -3.31
CA SER A 122 -0.63 -11.27 -3.87
C SER A 122 -0.26 -9.89 -3.33
N SER A 123 -1.24 -9.12 -2.86
CA SER A 123 -0.97 -7.86 -2.17
C SER A 123 -0.31 -8.11 -0.80
N PHE A 124 -0.54 -9.27 -0.17
CA PHE A 124 0.03 -9.66 1.13
C PHE A 124 1.22 -10.65 1.03
N VAL A 125 1.24 -11.52 0.03
CA VAL A 125 2.26 -12.55 -0.17
C VAL A 125 3.06 -12.27 -1.44
N GLY A 126 4.29 -12.76 -1.52
CA GLY A 126 5.16 -12.49 -2.68
C GLY A 126 5.95 -11.19 -2.47
N PRO A 127 6.09 -10.30 -3.49
CA PRO A 127 7.01 -9.16 -3.42
C PRO A 127 6.74 -8.19 -2.27
N SER A 128 5.49 -8.06 -1.81
CA SER A 128 5.19 -7.17 -0.68
C SER A 128 5.96 -7.54 0.59
N LYS A 129 6.31 -8.83 0.79
CA LYS A 129 7.14 -9.28 1.90
C LYS A 129 8.58 -8.76 1.83
N ASP A 130 9.11 -8.49 0.65
CA ASP A 130 10.46 -7.94 0.45
C ASP A 130 10.57 -6.46 0.89
N CYS A 131 9.42 -5.83 1.10
CA CYS A 131 9.29 -4.49 1.68
C CYS A 131 9.03 -4.51 3.20
N MET A 132 8.94 -5.69 3.83
CA MET A 132 8.63 -5.84 5.26
C MET A 132 9.81 -6.45 6.02
N ASP A 133 10.14 -5.88 7.18
CA ASP A 133 10.99 -6.58 8.16
C ASP A 133 10.18 -7.63 8.96
N ASP A 134 10.87 -8.44 9.76
CA ASP A 134 10.24 -9.52 10.52
C ASP A 134 9.16 -9.02 11.48
N GLN A 135 9.37 -7.87 12.13
CA GLN A 135 8.41 -7.31 13.06
C GLN A 135 7.17 -6.81 12.33
N PHE A 136 7.33 -6.17 11.17
CA PHE A 136 6.23 -5.74 10.31
C PHE A 136 5.37 -6.94 9.91
N GLN A 137 5.98 -8.05 9.47
CA GLN A 137 5.23 -9.25 9.08
C GLN A 137 4.41 -9.82 10.25
N VAL A 138 4.97 -9.81 11.45
CA VAL A 138 4.27 -10.23 12.68
C VAL A 138 3.09 -9.29 12.98
N ASP A 139 3.28 -7.97 12.89
CA ASP A 139 2.23 -6.98 13.13
C ASP A 139 1.08 -7.10 12.12
N VAL A 140 1.38 -7.33 10.84
CA VAL A 140 0.38 -7.59 9.82
C VAL A 140 -0.36 -8.89 10.09
N TYR A 141 0.33 -9.97 10.46
CA TYR A 141 -0.30 -11.23 10.83
C TYR A 141 -1.30 -11.04 11.98
N TYR A 142 -0.92 -10.29 13.02
CA TYR A 142 -1.83 -9.96 14.12
C TYR A 142 -3.05 -9.16 13.63
N ALA A 143 -2.85 -8.18 12.74
CA ALA A 143 -3.95 -7.42 12.16
C ALA A 143 -4.90 -8.33 11.36
N LEU A 144 -4.36 -9.27 10.56
CA LEU A 144 -5.14 -10.21 9.75
C LEU A 144 -6.04 -11.15 10.56
N MET A 145 -5.61 -11.48 11.79
CA MET A 145 -6.29 -12.42 12.67
C MET A 145 -7.19 -11.74 13.71
N THR A 146 -7.25 -10.40 13.73
CA THR A 146 -8.08 -9.65 14.69
C THR A 146 -9.45 -9.31 14.11
N PRO A 147 -10.57 -9.64 14.78
CA PRO A 147 -11.93 -9.32 14.29
C PRO A 147 -12.22 -7.82 14.19
N ASP A 148 -11.57 -7.00 15.02
CA ASP A 148 -11.69 -5.53 14.97
C ASP A 148 -10.76 -4.89 13.92
N SER A 149 -10.20 -5.70 13.01
CA SER A 149 -9.48 -5.21 11.83
C SER A 149 -10.37 -5.27 10.60
N LEU A 150 -10.25 -4.26 9.75
CA LEU A 150 -11.01 -4.13 8.51
C LEU A 150 -10.11 -4.37 7.30
N THR A 151 -10.57 -5.16 6.34
CA THR A 151 -9.94 -5.27 5.01
C THR A 151 -10.45 -4.17 4.10
N ILE A 152 -9.55 -3.39 3.51
CA ILE A 152 -9.84 -2.49 2.41
C ILE A 152 -9.01 -2.94 1.20
N TYR A 153 -9.65 -3.14 0.05
CA TYR A 153 -8.97 -3.58 -1.17
C TYR A 153 -9.16 -2.57 -2.29
N ASP A 154 -8.05 -2.18 -2.92
CA ASP A 154 -7.98 -1.36 -4.11
C ASP A 154 -7.52 -2.24 -5.29
N PRO A 155 -8.45 -2.69 -6.16
CA PRO A 155 -8.11 -3.57 -7.28
C PRO A 155 -7.32 -2.87 -8.39
N GLU A 156 -7.43 -1.55 -8.54
CA GLU A 156 -6.70 -0.82 -9.59
C GLU A 156 -5.21 -0.74 -9.27
N ARG A 157 -4.87 -0.61 -7.98
CA ARG A 157 -3.48 -0.56 -7.51
C ARG A 157 -2.93 -1.92 -7.10
N ASN A 158 -3.76 -2.96 -7.06
CA ASN A 158 -3.46 -4.23 -6.39
C ASN A 158 -2.93 -3.99 -4.97
N ALA A 159 -3.66 -3.20 -4.20
CA ALA A 159 -3.26 -2.80 -2.86
C ALA A 159 -4.25 -3.30 -1.80
N LEU A 160 -3.69 -3.92 -0.77
CA LEU A 160 -4.39 -4.35 0.43
C LEU A 160 -4.09 -3.38 1.56
N LEU A 161 -5.14 -2.89 2.20
CA LEU A 161 -5.09 -2.05 3.37
C LEU A 161 -5.74 -2.81 4.52
N LEU A 162 -5.07 -2.85 5.68
CA LEU A 162 -5.63 -3.39 6.92
C LEU A 162 -5.76 -2.25 7.92
N LEU A 163 -6.98 -1.87 8.23
CA LEU A 163 -7.25 -0.89 9.29
C LEU A 163 -7.47 -1.65 10.59
N HIS A 164 -6.50 -1.59 11.49
CA HIS A 164 -6.57 -2.21 12.81
C HIS A 164 -7.10 -1.21 13.83
N ARG A 165 -8.41 -1.28 14.12
CA ARG A 165 -9.12 -0.30 14.97
C ARG A 165 -8.53 -0.22 16.39
N PRO A 166 -8.20 -1.32 17.09
CA PRO A 166 -7.77 -1.25 18.50
C PRO A 166 -6.53 -0.39 18.73
N LYS A 167 -5.58 -0.39 17.79
CA LYS A 167 -4.37 0.46 17.87
C LYS A 167 -4.41 1.68 16.96
N ARG A 168 -5.50 1.90 16.21
CA ARG A 168 -5.62 2.95 15.19
C ARG A 168 -4.44 2.96 14.21
N LEU A 169 -4.16 1.79 13.65
CA LEU A 169 -3.11 1.60 12.64
C LEU A 169 -3.71 1.29 11.29
N LEU A 170 -3.07 1.77 10.23
CA LEU A 170 -3.29 1.33 8.87
C LEU A 170 -2.02 0.66 8.36
N PHE A 171 -2.13 -0.60 7.96
CA PHE A 171 -1.12 -1.27 7.16
C PHE A 171 -1.50 -1.09 5.69
N TYR A 172 -0.55 -0.67 4.87
CA TYR A 172 -0.68 -0.60 3.41
C TYR A 172 0.30 -1.57 2.79
N LEU A 173 -0.19 -2.45 1.93
CA LEU A 173 0.59 -3.50 1.28
C LEU A 173 0.26 -3.52 -0.21
N ARG A 174 1.29 -3.46 -1.04
CA ARG A 174 1.18 -3.55 -2.49
C ARG A 174 2.35 -4.36 -3.04
N GLY A 175 2.06 -5.22 -4.00
CA GLY A 175 3.05 -5.94 -4.80
C GLY A 175 2.60 -5.97 -6.25
N ASP A 176 3.55 -5.87 -7.19
CA ASP A 176 3.30 -6.29 -8.57
C ASP A 176 3.42 -7.81 -8.68
N VAL A 177 2.72 -8.39 -9.65
CA VAL A 177 2.78 -9.82 -10.01
C VAL A 177 2.92 -9.94 -11.51
#